data_AF-A0A0R3FP83-F1
#
_entry.id   AF-A0A0R3FP83-F1
#
_cell.length_a   1.000
_cell.length_b   1.000
_cell.length_c   1.000
_cell.angle_alpha   90.00
_cell.angle_beta   90.00
_cell.angle_gamma   90.00
#
_symmetry.space_group_name_H-M   'P 1'
#
loop_
_entity.id
_entity.type
_entity.pdbx_description
1 polymer ?
#
loop_
_entity_poly.entity_id
_entity_poly.type
_entity_poly.pdbx_seq_one_letter_code
_entity_poly.pdbx_strand_id
1 'polypeptide(L)'
;MGGIADNLPPYYTGGWDVTLPDGRVVELDEEQHFTCYREVSLQQKWGRELPWRQQYLEYLVRYEAEGARAAASRPGYWTSDKAVRMFGPSSPRGVWEPLGSSRSRQRALYDATKDLMALHGMVRLARLSIWDQVGGVLMGDALKGRAQVDTKALMKLVEERTFRGA
;
A
#
# COMPACT_ATOMS: atom_id res chain seq x y z
N MET A 1 9.22 7.85 -9.95
CA MET A 1 7.76 7.77 -10.17
C MET A 1 7.25 8.66 -11.32
N GLY A 2 8.02 9.62 -11.86
CA GLY A 2 7.70 10.27 -13.15
C GLY A 2 6.44 11.14 -13.17
N GLY A 3 6.26 12.02 -12.18
CA GLY A 3 5.14 12.96 -12.15
C GLY A 3 5.30 14.08 -13.19
N ILE A 4 4.18 14.60 -13.70
CA ILE A 4 4.15 15.58 -14.82
C ILE A 4 3.28 16.82 -14.55
N ALA A 5 2.73 16.97 -13.34
CA ALA A 5 1.78 18.04 -13.06
C ALA A 5 2.47 19.29 -12.49
N ASP A 6 2.37 20.43 -13.19
CA ASP A 6 2.76 21.74 -12.66
C ASP A 6 1.80 22.22 -11.56
N ASN A 7 0.53 21.80 -11.63
CA ASN A 7 -0.50 21.99 -10.61
C ASN A 7 -1.09 20.62 -10.23
N LEU A 8 -0.67 20.09 -9.08
CA LEU A 8 -1.21 18.83 -8.57
C LEU A 8 -2.72 18.97 -8.32
N PRO A 9 -3.56 18.02 -8.78
CA PRO A 9 -4.96 18.00 -8.37
C PRO A 9 -5.07 17.89 -6.84
N PRO A 10 -6.20 18.28 -6.22
CA PRO A 10 -6.37 18.22 -4.78
C PRO A 10 -5.87 16.90 -4.20
N TYR A 11 -4.82 17.01 -3.40
CA TYR A 11 -4.06 15.89 -2.86
C TYR A 11 -4.85 15.29 -1.70
N TYR A 12 -5.39 14.10 -1.92
CA TYR A 12 -6.18 13.40 -0.91
C TYR A 12 -5.78 11.95 -0.89
N THR A 13 -5.18 11.52 0.22
CA THR A 13 -4.69 10.15 0.43
C THR A 13 -5.80 9.18 0.81
N GLY A 14 -7.06 9.61 0.88
CA GLY A 14 -8.14 8.80 1.44
C GLY A 14 -8.21 8.88 2.96
N GLY A 15 -9.27 8.29 3.53
CA GLY A 15 -9.33 7.97 4.95
C GLY A 15 -8.45 6.75 5.30
N TRP A 16 -8.53 6.35 6.57
CA TRP A 16 -7.94 5.12 7.09
C TRP A 16 -8.95 3.99 7.02
N ASP A 17 -8.52 2.75 6.75
CA ASP A 17 -9.43 1.61 6.70
C ASP A 17 -10.03 1.31 8.08
N VAL A 18 -9.21 1.42 9.13
CA VAL A 18 -9.66 1.27 10.52
C VAL A 18 -9.01 2.33 11.41
N THR A 19 -9.81 2.92 12.30
CA THR A 19 -9.33 3.74 13.41
C THR A 19 -9.59 3.00 14.72
N LEU A 20 -8.55 2.73 15.49
CA LEU A 20 -8.66 2.07 16.78
C LEU A 20 -9.03 3.06 17.89
N PRO A 21 -9.66 2.60 18.99
CA PRO A 21 -10.05 3.47 20.10
C PRO A 21 -8.91 4.25 20.76
N ASP A 22 -7.67 3.75 20.64
CA ASP A 22 -6.47 4.39 21.19
C ASP A 22 -5.78 5.37 20.21
N GLY A 23 -6.46 5.72 19.12
CA GLY A 23 -6.00 6.69 18.12
C GLY A 23 -5.02 6.14 17.10
N ARG A 24 -4.68 4.84 17.14
CA ARG A 24 -3.97 4.20 16.04
C ARG A 24 -4.85 4.12 14.80
N VAL A 25 -4.22 4.23 13.64
CA VAL A 25 -4.86 4.06 12.34
C VAL A 25 -4.24 2.86 11.64
N VAL A 26 -5.06 2.07 10.97
CA VAL A 26 -4.63 0.86 10.25
C VAL A 26 -4.98 0.99 8.78
N GLU A 27 -4.01 0.68 7.94
CA GLU A 27 -4.19 0.46 6.50
C GLU A 27 -4.06 -1.03 6.19
N LEU A 28 -4.97 -1.54 5.37
CA LEU A 28 -4.96 -2.90 4.86
C LEU A 28 -4.60 -2.90 3.38
N ASP A 29 -3.39 -3.36 3.08
CA ASP A 29 -2.86 -3.41 1.73
C ASP A 29 -3.26 -4.71 1.02
N GLU A 30 -4.14 -4.56 0.03
CA GLU A 30 -4.58 -5.60 -0.91
C GLU A 30 -3.60 -5.78 -2.09
N GLU A 31 -3.89 -6.73 -2.99
CA GLU A 31 -3.00 -7.15 -4.08
C GLU A 31 -2.41 -5.96 -4.87
N GLN A 32 -3.23 -4.98 -5.26
CA GLN A 32 -2.84 -3.83 -6.10
C GLN A 32 -1.81 -2.87 -5.46
N HIS A 33 -1.49 -3.04 -4.18
CA HIS A 33 -0.43 -2.28 -3.51
C HIS A 33 0.97 -2.88 -3.76
N PHE A 34 1.04 -4.16 -4.17
CA PHE A 34 2.29 -4.87 -4.39
C PHE A 34 2.69 -4.82 -5.87
N THR A 35 3.19 -3.65 -6.31
CA THR A 35 3.71 -3.42 -7.67
C THR A 35 5.11 -2.80 -7.62
N CYS A 36 5.90 -2.87 -8.69
CA CYS A 36 7.23 -2.22 -8.79
C CYS A 36 7.26 -0.76 -8.30
N TYR A 37 6.17 0.01 -8.45
CA TYR A 37 6.13 1.39 -7.97
C TYR A 37 6.13 1.51 -6.45
N ARG A 38 5.53 0.55 -5.73
CA ARG A 38 5.56 0.52 -4.26
C ARG A 38 6.98 0.20 -3.76
N GLU A 39 7.69 -0.69 -4.46
CA GLU A 39 9.10 -0.97 -4.17
C GLU A 39 9.93 0.31 -4.19
N VAL A 40 9.77 1.15 -5.23
CA VAL A 40 10.48 2.43 -5.35
C VAL A 40 10.27 3.32 -4.12
N SER A 41 9.06 3.37 -3.55
CA SER A 41 8.79 4.14 -2.33
C SER A 41 9.44 3.54 -1.08
N LEU A 42 9.41 2.22 -0.92
CA LEU A 42 9.98 1.53 0.25
C LEU A 42 11.52 1.47 0.23
N GLN A 43 12.13 1.61 -0.95
CA GLN A 43 13.59 1.67 -1.09
C GLN A 43 14.18 3.05 -0.76
N GLN A 44 13.36 4.08 -0.54
CA GLN A 44 13.85 5.39 -0.10
C GLN A 44 14.54 5.30 1.27
N LYS A 45 15.45 6.24 1.55
CA LYS A 45 16.24 6.25 2.80
C LYS A 45 15.33 6.23 4.04
N TRP A 46 14.30 7.07 4.06
CA TRP A 46 13.30 7.15 5.15
C TRP A 46 12.49 5.87 5.31
N GLY A 47 12.32 5.08 4.24
CA GLY A 47 11.58 3.82 4.30
C GLY A 47 12.22 2.81 5.25
N ARG A 48 13.54 2.91 5.47
CA ARG A 48 14.31 2.00 6.34
C ARG A 48 13.84 1.99 7.80
N GLU A 49 13.17 3.04 8.23
CA GLU A 49 12.66 3.20 9.60
C GLU A 49 11.27 2.56 9.77
N LEU A 50 10.60 2.18 8.67
CA LEU A 50 9.23 1.66 8.73
C LEU A 50 9.21 0.18 9.13
N PRO A 51 8.38 -0.23 10.11
CA PRO A 51 8.35 -1.60 10.62
C PRO A 51 7.84 -2.61 9.59
N TRP A 52 7.02 -2.19 8.62
CA TRP A 52 6.51 -3.07 7.57
C TRP A 52 7.44 -3.24 6.38
N ARG A 53 8.51 -2.44 6.25
CA ARG A 53 9.30 -2.35 5.02
C ARG A 53 9.84 -3.71 4.58
N GLN A 54 10.49 -4.45 5.48
CA GLN A 54 11.22 -5.66 5.12
C GLN A 54 10.26 -6.72 4.53
N GLN A 55 9.18 -7.01 5.25
CA GLN A 55 8.16 -7.97 4.80
C GLN A 55 7.49 -7.50 3.51
N TYR A 56 7.25 -6.20 3.35
CA TYR A 56 6.63 -5.68 2.13
C TYR A 56 7.55 -5.81 0.91
N LEU A 57 8.86 -5.63 1.07
CA LEU A 57 9.82 -5.89 -0.02
C LEU A 57 9.84 -7.38 -0.39
N GLU A 58 9.72 -8.28 0.57
CA GLU A 58 9.60 -9.73 0.31
C GLU A 58 8.29 -10.06 -0.41
N TYR A 59 7.17 -9.44 -0.01
CA TYR A 59 5.88 -9.59 -0.68
C TYR A 59 5.89 -9.03 -2.09
N LEU A 60 6.60 -7.93 -2.33
CA LEU A 60 6.78 -7.38 -3.68
C LEU A 60 7.48 -8.39 -4.58
N VAL A 61 8.59 -9.00 -4.12
CA VAL A 61 9.28 -10.03 -4.91
C VAL A 61 8.39 -11.25 -5.17
N ARG A 62 7.58 -11.65 -4.19
CA ARG A 62 6.78 -12.88 -4.28
C ARG A 62 5.46 -12.72 -5.05
N TYR A 63 4.82 -11.55 -4.92
CA TYR A 63 3.43 -11.32 -5.33
C TYR A 63 3.26 -10.17 -6.31
N GLU A 64 4.33 -9.67 -6.93
CA GLU A 64 4.23 -8.61 -7.94
C GLU A 64 3.33 -9.01 -9.11
N ALA A 65 3.37 -10.27 -9.56
CA ALA A 65 2.52 -10.75 -10.65
C ALA A 65 1.03 -10.69 -10.28
N GLU A 66 0.68 -11.05 -9.05
CA GLU A 66 -0.66 -10.95 -8.47
C GLU A 66 -1.10 -9.49 -8.35
N GLY A 67 -0.23 -8.63 -7.80
CA GLY A 67 -0.52 -7.20 -7.69
C GLY A 67 -0.69 -6.52 -9.05
N ALA A 68 0.12 -6.93 -10.02
CA ALA A 68 0.01 -6.46 -11.39
C ALA A 68 -1.31 -6.89 -12.04
N ARG A 69 -1.69 -8.17 -11.87
CA ARG A 69 -2.97 -8.70 -12.34
C ARG A 69 -4.14 -7.98 -11.67
N ALA A 70 -4.07 -7.73 -10.36
CA ALA A 70 -5.09 -7.01 -9.61
C ALA A 70 -5.24 -5.57 -10.10
N ALA A 71 -4.15 -4.84 -10.31
CA ALA A 71 -4.16 -3.49 -10.88
C ALA A 71 -4.82 -3.45 -12.27
N ALA A 72 -4.64 -4.51 -13.08
CA ALA A 72 -5.27 -4.63 -14.39
C ALA A 72 -6.71 -5.16 -14.36
N SER A 73 -7.19 -5.73 -13.25
CA SER A 73 -8.44 -6.50 -13.21
C SER A 73 -9.73 -5.68 -13.25
N ARG A 74 -9.70 -4.42 -12.78
CA ARG A 74 -10.92 -3.60 -12.59
C ARG A 74 -10.81 -2.21 -13.24
N PRO A 75 -11.93 -1.63 -13.69
CA PRO A 75 -11.99 -0.21 -14.05
C PRO A 75 -11.45 0.67 -12.91
N GLY A 76 -10.72 1.74 -13.24
CA GLY A 76 -10.16 2.67 -12.25
C GLY A 76 -8.92 2.20 -11.48
N TYR A 77 -8.53 0.93 -11.58
CA TYR A 77 -7.33 0.39 -10.91
C TYR A 77 -6.06 0.56 -11.76
N TRP A 78 -6.23 0.61 -13.09
CA TRP A 78 -5.13 0.79 -14.04
C TRP A 78 -4.88 2.26 -14.41
N THR A 79 -5.95 3.03 -14.62
CA THR A 79 -5.89 4.45 -15.00
C THR A 79 -7.13 5.18 -14.47
N SER A 80 -7.02 6.49 -14.25
CA SER A 80 -8.14 7.41 -14.00
C SER A 80 -7.74 8.83 -14.40
N ASP A 81 -8.71 9.73 -14.59
CA ASP A 81 -8.44 11.13 -14.94
C ASP A 81 -7.51 11.82 -13.94
N LYS A 82 -7.72 11.60 -12.63
CA LYS A 82 -6.83 12.16 -11.59
C LYS A 82 -5.42 11.60 -11.71
N ALA A 83 -5.27 10.30 -11.93
CA ALA A 83 -3.95 9.68 -12.06
C ALA A 83 -3.23 10.15 -13.32
N VAL A 84 -3.96 10.30 -14.43
CA VAL A 84 -3.42 10.81 -15.69
C VAL A 84 -2.95 12.25 -15.54
N ARG A 85 -3.71 13.10 -14.83
CA ARG A 85 -3.26 14.47 -14.53
C ARG A 85 -1.95 14.50 -13.73
N MET A 86 -1.72 13.53 -12.83
CA MET A 86 -0.52 13.49 -11.99
C MET A 86 0.70 12.84 -12.68
N PHE A 87 0.48 11.78 -13.45
CA PHE A 87 1.54 10.89 -13.94
C PHE A 87 1.55 10.69 -15.45
N GLY A 88 0.65 11.36 -16.17
CA GLY A 88 0.46 11.20 -17.61
C GLY A 88 -0.32 9.94 -17.97
N PRO A 89 -0.47 9.68 -19.29
CA PRO A 89 -1.19 8.53 -19.76
C PRO A 89 -0.59 7.22 -19.23
N SER A 90 -1.44 6.21 -19.13
CA SER A 90 -1.00 4.83 -18.89
C SER A 90 -0.66 4.14 -20.21
N SER A 91 0.19 3.13 -20.15
CA SER A 91 0.25 2.08 -21.18
C SER A 91 -1.11 1.35 -21.26
N PRO A 92 -1.37 0.55 -22.33
CA PRO A 92 -2.53 -0.34 -22.38
C PRO A 92 -2.65 -1.20 -21.11
N ARG A 93 -3.88 -1.55 -20.75
CA ARG A 93 -4.17 -2.31 -19.52
C ARG A 93 -3.34 -3.59 -19.44
N GLY A 94 -2.61 -3.77 -18.34
CA GLY A 94 -1.75 -4.93 -18.10
C GLY A 94 -0.34 -4.82 -18.72
N VAL A 95 -0.05 -3.76 -19.48
CA VAL A 95 1.26 -3.53 -20.11
C VAL A 95 2.07 -2.56 -19.25
N TRP A 96 3.15 -3.01 -18.63
CA TRP A 96 3.92 -2.21 -17.66
C TRP A 96 4.93 -1.25 -18.28
N GLU A 97 5.28 -1.46 -19.54
CA GLU A 97 6.19 -0.58 -20.28
C GLU A 97 5.46 0.07 -21.48
N PRO A 98 5.90 1.24 -21.97
CA PRO A 98 6.93 2.10 -21.39
C PRO A 98 6.43 2.96 -20.20
N LEU A 99 5.11 3.07 -19.99
CA LEU A 99 4.52 4.00 -19.00
C LEU A 99 3.82 3.28 -17.84
N GLY A 100 3.41 2.03 -18.05
CA GLY A 100 2.67 1.23 -17.09
C GLY A 100 1.39 1.90 -16.61
N SER A 101 0.98 1.58 -15.37
CA SER A 101 -0.24 2.09 -14.76
C SER A 101 -0.02 3.45 -14.08
N SER A 102 -0.73 4.49 -14.55
CA SER A 102 -0.76 5.80 -13.86
C SER A 102 -1.42 5.69 -12.49
N ARG A 103 -2.41 4.80 -12.32
CA ARG A 103 -3.05 4.56 -11.02
C ARG A 103 -2.17 3.85 -10.02
N SER A 104 -1.37 2.87 -10.43
CA SER A 104 -0.42 2.22 -9.53
C SER A 104 0.67 3.20 -9.08
N ARG A 105 1.16 4.09 -9.96
CA ARG A 105 2.06 5.19 -9.57
C ARG A 105 1.40 6.14 -8.55
N GLN A 106 0.15 6.51 -8.77
CA GLN A 106 -0.60 7.33 -7.81
C GLN A 106 -0.80 6.65 -6.46
N ARG A 107 -1.16 5.36 -6.47
CA ARG A 107 -1.32 4.57 -5.24
C ARG A 107 -0.02 4.50 -4.46
N ALA A 108 1.09 4.18 -5.12
CA ALA A 108 2.40 4.12 -4.49
C ALA A 108 2.84 5.49 -3.91
N LEU A 109 2.51 6.60 -4.58
CA LEU A 109 2.75 7.95 -4.04
C LEU A 109 1.91 8.21 -2.78
N TYR A 110 0.62 7.89 -2.80
CA TYR A 110 -0.26 8.10 -1.65
C TYR A 110 0.17 7.23 -0.47
N ASP A 111 0.53 5.98 -0.74
CA ASP A 111 1.10 5.07 0.24
C ASP A 111 2.37 5.65 0.87
N ALA A 112 3.28 6.20 0.05
CA ALA A 112 4.50 6.85 0.54
C ALA A 112 4.20 8.07 1.41
N THR A 113 3.16 8.85 1.10
CA THR A 113 2.77 9.98 1.97
C THR A 113 2.18 9.52 3.30
N LYS A 114 1.34 8.48 3.32
CA LYS A 114 0.86 7.89 4.58
C LYS A 114 2.03 7.38 5.43
N ASP A 115 3.03 6.76 4.79
CA ASP A 115 4.26 6.34 5.46
C ASP A 115 5.01 7.53 6.06
N LEU A 116 5.17 8.63 5.32
CA LEU A 116 5.83 9.86 5.79
C LEU A 116 5.06 10.54 6.93
N MET A 117 3.72 10.53 6.90
CA MET A 117 2.91 11.04 8.02
C MET A 117 3.18 10.27 9.31
N ALA A 118 3.38 8.95 9.22
CA ALA A 118 3.76 8.13 10.36
C ALA A 118 5.17 8.48 10.86
N LEU A 119 6.14 8.57 9.95
CA LEU A 119 7.53 8.93 10.26
C LEU A 119 7.64 10.28 10.98
N HIS A 120 6.85 11.27 10.57
CA HIS A 120 6.82 12.60 11.18
C HIS A 120 5.91 12.69 12.42
N GLY A 121 5.42 11.56 12.94
CA GLY A 121 4.61 11.52 14.16
C GLY A 121 3.23 12.14 14.03
N MET A 122 2.76 12.41 12.80
CA MET A 122 1.43 12.97 12.56
C MET A 122 0.33 11.94 12.84
N VAL A 123 0.64 10.65 12.68
CA VAL A 123 -0.26 9.53 12.92
C VAL A 123 0.46 8.33 13.53
N ARG A 124 -0.25 7.54 14.32
CA ARG A 124 0.21 6.23 14.80
C ARG A 124 -0.26 5.14 13.82
N LEU A 125 0.44 5.01 12.70
CA LEU A 125 0.05 4.11 11.60
C LEU A 125 0.55 2.68 11.81
N ALA A 126 -0.34 1.71 11.65
CA ALA A 126 0.00 0.32 11.36
C ALA A 126 -0.38 -0.04 9.91
N ARG A 127 0.52 -0.71 9.19
CA ARG A 127 0.20 -1.31 7.88
C ARG A 127 0.17 -2.82 7.97
N LEU A 128 -0.94 -3.39 7.53
CA LEU A 128 -1.14 -4.83 7.39
C LEU A 128 -1.30 -5.17 5.91
N SER A 129 -0.90 -6.38 5.54
CA SER A 129 -1.09 -6.91 4.20
C SER A 129 -2.03 -8.10 4.22
N ILE A 130 -2.78 -8.31 3.14
CA ILE A 130 -3.47 -9.58 2.89
C ILE A 130 -2.53 -10.79 2.85
N TRP A 131 -1.22 -10.56 2.69
CA TRP A 131 -0.18 -11.59 2.68
C TRP A 131 0.39 -11.91 4.07
N ASP A 132 0.03 -11.13 5.10
CA ASP A 132 0.49 -11.40 6.46
C ASP A 132 -0.09 -12.71 6.99
N GLN A 133 0.74 -13.40 7.78
CA GLN A 133 0.37 -14.62 8.50
C GLN A 133 0.08 -14.27 9.96
N VAL A 134 -1.11 -14.58 10.45
CA VAL A 134 -1.52 -14.38 11.85
C VAL A 134 -1.88 -15.70 12.47
N GLY A 135 -1.04 -16.20 13.37
CA GLY A 135 -1.25 -17.52 13.98
C GLY A 135 -1.28 -18.67 12.96
N GLY A 136 -0.55 -18.54 11.85
CA GLY A 136 -0.55 -19.51 10.74
C GLY A 136 -1.70 -19.36 9.75
N VAL A 137 -2.56 -18.35 9.91
CA VAL A 137 -3.66 -18.04 8.99
C VAL A 137 -3.29 -16.85 8.11
N LEU A 138 -3.46 -17.02 6.80
CA LEU A 138 -3.27 -15.94 5.83
C LEU A 138 -4.36 -14.87 6.02
N MET A 139 -3.97 -13.62 6.22
CA MET A 139 -4.90 -12.49 6.41
C MET A 139 -5.95 -12.43 5.30
N GLY A 140 -5.54 -12.61 4.04
CA GLY A 140 -6.44 -12.61 2.89
C GLY A 140 -7.52 -13.71 2.93
N ASP A 141 -7.23 -14.88 3.52
CA ASP A 141 -8.23 -15.94 3.69
C ASP A 141 -9.20 -15.63 4.81
N ALA A 142 -8.71 -15.02 5.90
CA ALA A 142 -9.57 -14.55 7.00
C ALA A 142 -10.57 -13.49 6.52
N LEU A 143 -10.11 -12.51 5.74
CA LEU A 143 -10.96 -11.47 5.15
C LEU A 143 -12.01 -12.03 4.18
N LYS A 144 -11.72 -13.18 3.55
CA LYS A 144 -12.66 -13.89 2.66
C LYS A 144 -13.58 -14.85 3.44
N GLY A 145 -13.51 -14.89 4.78
CA GLY A 145 -14.29 -15.78 5.63
C GLY A 145 -13.91 -17.25 5.53
N ARG A 146 -12.73 -17.56 4.98
CA ARG A 146 -12.26 -18.95 4.76
C ARG A 146 -11.51 -19.52 5.97
N ALA A 147 -11.11 -18.66 6.89
CA ALA A 147 -10.43 -19.02 8.12
C ALA A 147 -10.76 -18.00 9.23
N GLN A 148 -10.53 -18.39 10.48
CA GLN A 148 -10.64 -17.49 11.63
C GLN A 148 -9.24 -17.11 12.11
N VAL A 149 -9.05 -15.84 12.43
CA VAL A 149 -7.80 -15.33 13.00
C VAL A 149 -7.98 -15.14 14.50
N ASP A 150 -6.98 -15.54 15.26
CA ASP A 150 -6.93 -15.23 16.69
C ASP A 150 -6.76 -13.72 16.90
N THR A 151 -7.72 -13.09 17.58
CA THR A 151 -7.75 -11.65 17.79
C THR A 151 -6.53 -11.14 18.56
N LYS A 152 -5.98 -11.94 19.50
CA LYS A 152 -4.80 -11.53 20.26
C LYS A 152 -3.55 -11.51 19.37
N ALA A 153 -3.38 -12.53 18.54
CA ALA A 153 -2.32 -12.59 17.55
C ALA A 153 -2.44 -11.46 16.52
N LEU A 154 -3.66 -11.13 16.08
CA LEU A 154 -3.91 -10.00 15.20
C LEU A 154 -3.50 -8.68 15.85
N MET A 155 -3.91 -8.43 17.09
CA MET A 155 -3.54 -7.21 17.80
C MET A 155 -2.04 -7.13 18.07
N LYS A 156 -1.38 -8.28 18.29
CA LYS A 156 0.09 -8.34 18.37
C LYS A 156 0.73 -7.92 17.06
N LEU A 157 0.24 -8.41 15.90
CA LEU A 157 0.73 -7.98 14.59
C LEU A 157 0.50 -6.48 14.37
N VAL A 158 -0.67 -5.94 14.71
CA VAL A 158 -0.95 -4.49 14.65
C VAL A 158 0.08 -3.72 15.48
N GLU A 159 0.39 -4.18 16.68
CA GLU A 159 1.35 -3.55 17.59
C GLU A 159 2.79 -3.62 17.05
N GLU A 160 3.18 -4.72 16.41
CA GLU A 160 4.47 -4.89 15.72
C GLU A 160 4.58 -4.02 14.45
N ARG A 161 3.46 -3.82 13.76
CA ARG A 161 3.39 -3.02 12.52
C ARG A 161 3.09 -1.55 12.75
N THR A 162 2.79 -1.14 13.98
CA THR A 162 2.60 0.26 14.33
C THR A 162 3.95 0.96 14.32
N PHE A 163 4.11 2.02 13.52
CA PHE A 163 5.29 2.87 13.60
C PHE A 163 5.31 3.56 14.97
N ARG A 164 6.38 3.30 15.72
CA ARG A 164 6.71 3.97 16.97
C ARG A 164 7.91 4.82 16.61
N GLY A 165 7.75 6.14 16.59
CA GLY A 165 8.87 7.05 16.33
C GLY A 165 10.09 6.68 17.18
N ALA A 166 11.28 7.02 16.68
CA ALA A 166 12.49 7.00 17.50
C ALA A 166 12.40 8.04 18.63
#